data_AF-A0A9P5JP48-F1
#
_entry.id   AF-A0A9P5JP48-F1
#
_cell.length_a   1.000
_cell.length_b   1.000
_cell.length_c   1.000
_cell.angle_alpha   90.00
_cell.angle_beta   90.00
_cell.angle_gamma   90.00
#
_symmetry.space_group_name_H-M   'P 1'
#
loop_
_entity.id
_entity.type
_entity.pdbx_description
1 polymer ?
#
loop_
_entity_poly.entity_id
_entity_poly.type
_entity_poly.pdbx_seq_one_letter_code
_entity_poly.pdbx_strand_id
1 'polypeptide(L)'
;PLHALHLHVLPLFNGEPLRAPIEELNQKVREHMQATIGRSPSKALATLKSDFTDLVATGMLNLDAKLTTIDDEKFLTRLVEVWNFFWVQVLPYIEGV
;
A
#
# COMPACT_ATOMS: atom_id res chain seq x y z
N PRO A 1 -15.26 -2.39 2.59
CA PRO A 1 -14.36 -2.73 1.45
C PRO A 1 -12.97 -2.09 1.59
N LEU A 2 -12.86 -0.76 1.63
CA LEU A 2 -11.56 -0.06 1.79
C LEU A 2 -10.76 -0.49 3.02
N HIS A 3 -11.41 -0.60 4.19
CA HIS A 3 -10.74 -1.07 5.41
C HIS A 3 -10.14 -2.48 5.25
N ALA A 4 -10.79 -3.36 4.49
CA ALA A 4 -10.26 -4.69 4.23
C ALA A 4 -9.00 -4.63 3.34
N LEU A 5 -8.92 -3.70 2.40
CA LEU A 5 -7.71 -3.45 1.60
C LEU A 5 -6.56 -2.96 2.48
N HIS A 6 -6.83 -2.05 3.41
CA HIS A 6 -5.82 -1.57 4.36
C HIS A 6 -5.20 -2.72 5.17
N LEU A 7 -6.03 -3.65 5.65
CA LEU A 7 -5.56 -4.79 6.45
C LEU A 7 -4.64 -5.75 5.68
N HIS A 8 -4.73 -5.79 4.34
CA HIS A 8 -3.88 -6.67 3.53
C HIS A 8 -2.64 -5.95 3.00
N VAL A 9 -2.77 -4.67 2.65
CA VAL A 9 -1.69 -3.91 2.01
C VAL A 9 -0.75 -3.26 3.02
N LEU A 10 -1.25 -2.70 4.13
CA LEU A 10 -0.39 -2.01 5.10
C LEU A 10 0.67 -2.92 5.77
N PRO A 11 0.38 -4.20 6.09
CA PRO A 11 1.41 -5.11 6.59
C PRO A 11 2.60 -5.30 5.64
N LEU A 12 2.39 -5.19 4.33
CA LEU A 12 3.49 -5.27 3.35
C LEU A 12 4.53 -4.17 3.59
N PHE A 13 4.10 -2.94 3.92
CA PHE A 13 5.01 -1.84 4.24
C PHE A 13 5.81 -2.08 5.53
N ASN A 14 5.30 -2.93 6.43
CA ASN A 14 6.01 -3.36 7.63
C ASN A 14 7.03 -4.48 7.37
N GLY A 15 7.02 -5.09 6.19
CA GLY A 15 7.86 -6.25 5.87
C GLY A 15 7.22 -7.58 6.22
N GLU A 16 5.92 -7.58 6.50
CA GLU A 16 5.18 -8.82 6.66
C GLU A 16 4.87 -9.43 5.30
N PRO A 17 4.96 -10.77 5.15
CA PRO A 17 4.57 -11.42 3.91
C PRO A 17 3.06 -11.27 3.67
N LEU A 18 2.65 -11.40 2.41
CA LEU A 18 1.24 -11.46 2.08
C LEU A 18 0.60 -12.67 2.79
N ARG A 19 -0.42 -12.40 3.62
CA ARG A 19 -1.05 -13.42 4.48
C ARG A 19 -2.11 -14.27 3.76
N ALA A 20 -2.42 -13.93 2.51
CA ALA A 20 -3.40 -14.58 1.65
C ALA A 20 -2.88 -14.62 0.20
N PRO A 21 -3.44 -15.43 -0.70
CA PRO A 21 -3.11 -15.38 -2.12
C PRO A 21 -3.40 -13.99 -2.72
N ILE A 22 -2.60 -13.56 -3.71
CA ILE A 22 -2.77 -12.26 -4.37
C ILE A 22 -4.15 -12.16 -5.06
N GLU A 23 -4.70 -13.28 -5.51
CA GLU A 23 -6.02 -13.36 -6.11
C GLU A 23 -7.12 -12.90 -5.14
N GLU A 24 -6.97 -13.15 -3.84
CA GLU A 24 -7.91 -12.69 -2.83
C GLU A 24 -7.83 -11.17 -2.65
N LEU A 25 -6.63 -10.60 -2.70
CA LEU A 25 -6.45 -9.14 -2.70
C LEU A 25 -7.12 -8.51 -3.93
N ASN A 26 -6.89 -9.08 -5.11
CA ASN A 26 -7.46 -8.60 -6.37
C ASN A 26 -8.99 -8.65 -6.34
N GLN A 27 -9.56 -9.69 -5.74
CA GLN A 27 -10.99 -9.81 -5.52
C GLN A 27 -11.54 -8.69 -4.63
N LYS A 28 -10.87 -8.38 -3.50
CA LYS A 28 -11.27 -7.27 -2.62
C LYS A 28 -11.17 -5.90 -3.31
N VAL A 29 -10.18 -5.71 -4.18
CA VAL A 29 -10.05 -4.47 -4.97
C VAL A 29 -11.20 -4.34 -5.95
N ARG A 30 -11.57 -5.41 -6.65
CA ARG A 30 -12.74 -5.43 -7.55
C ARG A 30 -14.04 -5.14 -6.82
N GLU A 31 -14.25 -5.72 -5.64
CA GLU A 31 -15.41 -5.44 -4.79
C GLU A 31 -15.46 -3.98 -4.34
N HIS A 32 -14.31 -3.39 -3.96
CA HIS A 32 -14.24 -1.96 -3.64
C HIS A 32 -14.57 -1.08 -4.84
N MET A 33 -14.01 -1.39 -6.02
CA MET A 33 -14.33 -0.66 -7.25
C MET A 33 -15.82 -0.71 -7.58
N GLN A 34 -16.42 -1.91 -7.57
CA GLN A 34 -17.84 -2.08 -7.85
C GLN A 34 -18.72 -1.34 -6.84
N ALA A 35 -18.38 -1.41 -5.55
CA ALA A 35 -19.11 -0.70 -4.50
C ALA A 35 -19.00 0.83 -4.65
N THR A 36 -17.83 1.34 -5.00
CA THR A 36 -17.59 2.78 -5.19
C THR A 36 -18.30 3.31 -6.43
N ILE A 37 -18.24 2.57 -7.54
CA ILE A 37 -18.98 2.88 -8.77
C ILE A 37 -20.48 2.86 -8.51
N GLY A 38 -20.99 1.83 -7.82
CA GLY A 38 -22.42 1.71 -7.51
C GLY A 38 -22.96 2.83 -6.61
N ARG A 39 -22.14 3.37 -5.71
CA ARG A 39 -22.54 4.49 -4.84
C ARG A 39 -22.58 5.83 -5.58
N SER A 40 -21.60 6.11 -6.44
CA SER A 40 -21.54 7.40 -7.15
C SER A 40 -20.69 7.29 -8.42
N PRO A 41 -21.28 6.89 -9.56
CA PRO A 41 -20.54 6.67 -10.80
C PRO A 41 -19.75 7.90 -11.26
N SER A 42 -20.33 9.10 -11.13
CA SER A 42 -19.70 10.36 -11.56
C SER A 42 -18.50 10.78 -10.70
N LYS A 43 -18.42 10.30 -9.45
CA LYS A 43 -17.31 10.58 -8.53
C LYS A 43 -16.37 9.39 -8.34
N ALA A 44 -16.73 8.22 -8.86
CA ALA A 44 -16.05 6.96 -8.56
C ALA A 44 -14.55 7.01 -8.81
N LEU A 45 -14.12 7.56 -9.95
CA LEU A 45 -12.70 7.68 -10.29
C LEU A 45 -11.95 8.57 -9.29
N ALA A 46 -12.53 9.70 -8.90
CA ALA A 46 -11.92 10.62 -7.94
C ALA A 46 -11.82 9.98 -6.56
N THR A 47 -12.87 9.29 -6.12
CA THR A 47 -12.88 8.55 -4.85
C THR A 47 -11.84 7.43 -4.84
N LEU A 48 -11.80 6.58 -5.87
CA LEU A 48 -10.82 5.50 -5.97
C LEU A 48 -9.38 6.02 -5.97
N LYS A 49 -9.12 7.14 -6.65
CA LYS A 49 -7.80 7.78 -6.64
C LYS A 49 -7.44 8.29 -5.25
N SER A 50 -8.38 8.93 -4.55
CA SER A 50 -8.17 9.40 -3.17
C SER A 50 -7.87 8.23 -2.25
N ASP A 51 -8.72 7.21 -2.26
CA ASP A 51 -8.58 6.01 -1.43
C ASP A 51 -7.21 5.33 -1.64
N PHE A 52 -6.78 5.20 -2.90
CA PHE A 52 -5.48 4.63 -3.23
C PHE A 52 -4.32 5.51 -2.76
N THR A 53 -4.42 6.83 -2.96
CA THR A 53 -3.41 7.79 -2.50
C THR A 53 -3.27 7.73 -0.98
N ASP A 54 -4.38 7.70 -0.26
CA ASP A 54 -4.42 7.64 1.21
C ASP A 54 -3.85 6.32 1.73
N LEU A 55 -4.15 5.20 1.07
CA LEU A 55 -3.59 3.88 1.40
C LEU A 55 -2.07 3.87 1.24
N VAL A 56 -1.56 4.32 0.09
CA VAL A 56 -0.12 4.38 -0.17
C VAL A 56 0.56 5.36 0.79
N ALA A 57 0.00 6.55 1.00
CA ALA A 57 0.54 7.53 1.93
C ALA A 57 0.64 6.97 3.35
N THR A 58 -0.39 6.24 3.81
CA THR A 58 -0.37 5.56 5.11
C THR A 58 0.73 4.51 5.18
N GLY A 59 0.93 3.72 4.12
CA GLY A 59 2.04 2.77 4.04
C GLY A 59 3.41 3.45 4.06
N MET A 60 3.55 4.59 3.39
CA MET A 60 4.80 5.37 3.36
C MET A 60 5.19 5.91 4.74
N LEU A 61 4.22 6.25 5.61
CA LEU A 61 4.52 6.63 6.99
C LEU A 61 5.23 5.51 7.77
N ASN A 62 4.93 4.24 7.48
CA ASN A 62 5.65 3.11 8.09
C ASN A 62 7.10 3.01 7.59
N LEU A 63 7.37 3.40 6.34
CA LEU A 63 8.73 3.44 5.82
C LEU A 63 9.52 4.64 6.36
N ASP A 64 8.87 5.80 6.46
CA ASP A 64 9.43 7.00 7.07
C ASP A 64 9.85 6.74 8.52
N ALA A 65 8.99 6.07 9.31
CA ALA A 65 9.32 5.66 10.68
C ALA A 65 10.57 4.75 10.79
N LYS A 66 10.95 4.04 9.72
CA LYS A 66 12.19 3.23 9.69
C LYS A 66 13.45 4.08 9.47
N LEU A 67 13.30 5.36 9.14
CA LEU A 67 14.38 6.30 8.85
C LEU A 67 14.56 7.35 9.96
N THR A 68 13.52 7.66 10.74
CA THR A 68 13.54 8.74 11.76
C THR A 68 14.47 8.51 12.95
N THR A 69 15.00 7.30 13.14
CA THR A 69 15.85 6.92 14.30
C THR A 69 17.29 6.62 13.90
N ILE A 70 17.67 6.91 12.65
CA ILE A 70 18.96 6.53 12.08
C ILE A 70 19.96 7.67 12.23
N ASP A 71 21.17 7.32 12.68
CA ASP A 71 22.31 8.24 12.71
C ASP A 71 22.67 8.72 11.30
N ASP A 72 23.02 9.99 11.15
CA ASP A 72 23.34 10.64 9.87
C ASP A 72 24.40 9.85 9.07
N GLU A 73 25.39 9.26 9.73
CA GLU A 73 26.46 8.48 9.06
C GLU A 73 25.93 7.21 8.37
N LYS A 74 24.79 6.68 8.83
CA LYS A 74 24.15 5.46 8.31
C LYS A 74 22.88 5.73 7.50
N PHE A 75 22.43 6.98 7.47
CA PHE A 75 21.16 7.35 6.85
C PHE A 75 21.08 6.95 5.38
N LEU A 76 22.11 7.25 4.59
CA LEU A 76 22.12 6.94 3.15
C LEU A 76 21.99 5.42 2.91
N THR A 77 22.75 4.62 3.64
CA THR A 77 22.68 3.15 3.55
C THR A 77 21.28 2.66 3.88
N ARG A 78 20.70 3.17 4.97
CA ARG A 78 19.36 2.75 5.39
C ARG A 78 18.28 3.20 4.41
N LEU A 79 18.40 4.38 3.82
CA LEU A 79 17.51 4.89 2.81
C LEU A 79 17.50 3.99 1.57
N VAL A 80 18.67 3.57 1.10
CA VAL A 80 18.79 2.63 -0.04
C VAL A 80 18.15 1.29 0.29
N GLU A 81 18.35 0.75 1.50
CA GLU A 81 17.71 -0.50 1.93
C GLU A 81 16.18 -0.39 1.95
N VAL A 82 15.64 0.70 2.50
CA VAL A 82 14.19 0.94 2.57
C VAL A 82 13.60 1.09 1.17
N TRP A 83 14.29 1.80 0.27
CA TRP A 83 13.85 1.89 -1.12
C TRP A 83 13.92 0.53 -1.81
N ASN A 84 15.04 -0.17 -1.75
CA ASN A 84 15.17 -1.50 -2.34
C ASN A 84 14.07 -2.46 -1.85
N PHE A 85 13.77 -2.41 -0.55
CA PHE A 85 12.64 -3.13 0.04
C PHE A 85 11.30 -2.75 -0.61
N PHE A 86 10.99 -1.46 -0.73
CA PHE A 86 9.76 -1.00 -1.37
C PHE A 86 9.64 -1.51 -2.81
N TRP A 87 10.69 -1.34 -3.62
CA TRP A 87 10.68 -1.73 -5.04
C TRP A 87 10.59 -3.24 -5.27
N VAL A 88 11.20 -4.05 -4.41
CA VAL A 88 11.29 -5.50 -4.60
C VAL A 88 10.17 -6.25 -3.86
N GLN A 89 9.67 -5.73 -2.74
CA GLN A 89 8.74 -6.46 -1.87
C GLN A 89 7.38 -5.81 -1.68
N VAL A 90 7.22 -4.52 -1.97
CA VAL A 90 5.92 -3.83 -1.78
C VAL A 90 5.28 -3.52 -3.12
N LEU A 91 6.00 -2.79 -3.98
CA LEU A 91 5.49 -2.35 -5.28
C LEU A 91 4.96 -3.50 -6.16
N PRO A 92 5.61 -4.68 -6.26
CA PRO A 92 5.10 -5.75 -7.10
C PRO A 92 3.71 -6.26 -6.69
N TYR A 93 3.38 -6.23 -5.41
CA TYR A 93 2.03 -6.61 -4.94
C TYR A 93 1.01 -5.51 -5.17
N ILE A 94 1.43 -4.23 -5.20
CA ILE A 94 0.55 -3.12 -5.54
C ILE A 94 0.24 -3.11 -7.05
N GLU A 95 1.23 -3.43 -7.88
CA GLU A 95 1.11 -3.49 -9.35
C GLU A 95 0.48 -4.79 -9.86
N GLY A 96 0.52 -5.87 -9.08
CA GLY A 96 -0.07 -7.17 -9.44
C GLY A 96 -1.60 -7.24 -9.35
N VAL A 97 -2.25 -6.11 -9.06
CA VAL A 97 -3.71 -5.95 -8.87
C VAL A 97 -4.44 -5.58 -10.15
#